data_AF-A0A9D2BHQ1-F1
#
_entry.id   AF-A0A9D2BHQ1-F1
#
_cell.length_a   1.000
_cell.length_b   1.000
_cell.length_c   1.000
_cell.angle_alpha   90.00
_cell.angle_beta   90.00
_cell.angle_gamma   90.00
#
_symmetry.space_group_name_H-M   'P 1'
#
loop_
_entity.id
_entity.type
_entity.pdbx_description
1 polymer ?
#
loop_
_entity_poly.entity_id
_entity_poly.type
_entity_poly.pdbx_seq_one_letter_code
_entity_poly.pdbx_strand_id
1 'polypeptide(L)'
;MKAKKVAALVMAGTMVLMTGCGNGGQSAESGSSAKAESASGNSQEETVLTFTYKQSASADPLEAWLEEENIIEQFEEEHPGCTIEMSPISSSEGDYATLLALQLSSESTAPDIFMEDTYMTATDAASGYLACLDDYLNEWEDWDHYLDGTKAAVKGTDGKSYGVPVSTDSRGIWYNKEILQKAGYEIPWQPANWEEVLEAAQKIKDTQPDVAPIFMSVSSSEGVVLCQEKVQIKHAFFKVGLPCQSFCFFV
;
A
#
# COMPACT_ATOMS: atom_id res chain seq x y z
N MET A 1 25.43 -11.15 -42.23
CA MET A 1 26.02 -10.26 -43.25
C MET A 1 26.08 -8.84 -42.70
N LYS A 2 27.30 -8.27 -42.67
CA LYS A 2 27.69 -6.85 -42.57
C LYS A 2 27.26 -6.04 -41.33
N ALA A 3 28.11 -6.14 -40.31
CA ALA A 3 28.42 -5.07 -39.37
C ALA A 3 29.06 -3.85 -40.09
N LYS A 4 28.86 -2.65 -39.54
CA LYS A 4 29.74 -1.49 -39.75
C LYS A 4 30.05 -0.82 -38.41
N LYS A 5 31.28 -0.99 -37.97
CA LYS A 5 32.03 -0.19 -37.00
C LYS A 5 32.63 1.02 -37.70
N VAL A 6 32.76 2.18 -37.02
CA VAL A 6 33.86 3.18 -37.11
C VAL A 6 33.71 4.09 -35.86
N ALA A 7 34.56 3.94 -34.83
CA ALA A 7 35.75 4.75 -34.45
C ALA A 7 35.39 6.04 -33.68
N ALA A 8 35.64 6.14 -32.37
CA ALA A 8 36.91 6.33 -31.65
C ALA A 8 37.50 7.75 -31.78
N LEU A 9 37.49 8.50 -30.67
CA LEU A 9 38.44 9.59 -30.43
C LEU A 9 38.81 9.63 -28.95
N VAL A 10 40.12 9.70 -28.72
CA VAL A 10 40.89 9.49 -27.49
C VAL A 10 41.29 10.83 -26.90
N MET A 11 41.19 10.99 -25.57
CA MET A 11 42.03 11.86 -24.72
C MET A 11 42.18 11.14 -23.37
N ALA A 12 43.29 10.45 -23.06
CA ALA A 12 44.52 10.99 -22.43
C ALA A 12 44.20 11.88 -21.22
N GLY A 13 44.20 11.39 -19.98
CA GLY A 13 45.39 11.15 -19.13
C GLY A 13 45.45 12.26 -18.06
N THR A 14 45.43 12.00 -16.75
CA THR A 14 46.65 11.81 -15.93
C THR A 14 46.26 11.40 -14.49
N MET A 15 46.80 10.27 -14.04
CA MET A 15 46.90 9.86 -12.62
C MET A 15 47.97 10.72 -11.92
N VAL A 16 47.67 11.21 -10.72
CA VAL A 16 48.70 11.66 -9.76
C VAL A 16 48.53 10.88 -8.46
N LEU A 17 49.39 9.89 -8.26
CA LEU A 17 49.75 9.32 -6.96
C LEU A 17 50.94 10.14 -6.44
N MET A 18 50.84 10.67 -5.22
CA MET A 18 51.98 11.17 -4.46
C MET A 18 51.92 10.66 -3.03
N THR A 19 52.68 9.59 -2.80
CA THR A 19 53.17 9.14 -1.51
C THR A 19 54.30 10.06 -1.07
N GLY A 20 54.20 10.66 0.13
CA GLY A 20 55.26 11.44 0.76
C GLY A 20 55.45 11.02 2.22
N CYS A 21 56.63 10.50 2.54
CA CYS A 21 57.08 10.09 3.87
C CYS A 21 57.80 11.22 4.64
N GLY A 22 57.77 11.12 5.98
CA GLY A 22 58.77 11.66 6.93
C GLY A 22 58.18 12.66 7.95
N ASN A 23 58.44 12.62 9.26
CA ASN A 23 59.44 11.93 10.08
C ASN A 23 59.13 12.16 11.59
N GLY A 24 59.43 11.18 12.46
CA GLY A 24 59.87 11.44 13.86
C GLY A 24 59.11 10.72 15.00
N GLY A 25 59.79 9.81 15.73
CA GLY A 25 59.47 9.55 17.15
C GLY A 25 59.45 8.11 17.71
N GLN A 26 60.57 7.39 17.61
CA GLN A 26 61.17 6.35 18.48
C GLN A 26 60.44 5.66 19.69
N SER A 27 60.72 4.33 19.77
CA SER A 27 60.87 3.42 20.96
C SER A 27 59.61 2.75 21.53
N ALA A 28 59.57 1.48 21.97
CA ALA A 28 60.45 0.29 21.91
C ALA A 28 59.63 -0.94 22.42
N GLU A 29 60.13 -2.16 22.15
CA GLU A 29 59.65 -3.53 22.44
C GLU A 29 59.03 -3.84 23.83
N SER A 30 58.03 -4.73 23.88
CA SER A 30 58.24 -6.17 24.22
C SER A 30 56.94 -6.96 24.43
N GLY A 31 56.78 -8.01 23.61
CA GLY A 31 56.27 -9.35 23.91
C GLY A 31 55.02 -9.57 24.79
N SER A 32 53.94 -10.04 24.18
CA SER A 32 53.26 -11.26 24.65
C SER A 32 52.48 -11.91 23.51
N SER A 33 52.82 -13.16 23.23
CA SER A 33 52.14 -14.02 22.27
C SER A 33 50.74 -14.38 22.77
N ALA A 34 49.70 -13.95 22.05
CA ALA A 34 48.38 -14.55 22.14
C ALA A 34 47.98 -15.03 20.74
N LYS A 35 47.79 -16.34 20.66
CA LYS A 35 47.36 -17.12 19.51
C LYS A 35 46.09 -16.52 18.93
N ALA A 36 46.15 -16.08 17.68
CA ALA A 36 44.99 -15.69 16.90
C ALA A 36 44.15 -16.94 16.61
N GLU A 37 43.05 -17.07 17.32
CA GLU A 37 41.97 -17.99 16.99
C GLU A 37 41.01 -17.16 16.14
N SER A 38 41.15 -17.28 14.82
CA SER A 38 40.21 -16.71 13.86
C SER A 38 38.88 -17.44 14.01
N ALA A 39 38.03 -16.93 14.90
CA ALA A 39 36.60 -17.15 14.81
C ALA A 39 36.13 -16.43 13.55
N SER A 40 35.97 -17.20 12.47
CA SER A 40 35.15 -16.82 11.31
C SER A 40 33.72 -16.69 11.81
N GLY A 41 33.42 -15.55 12.44
CA GLY A 41 32.06 -15.11 12.68
C GLY A 41 31.44 -14.85 11.33
N ASN A 42 30.55 -15.74 10.90
CA ASN A 42 29.65 -15.49 9.80
C ASN A 42 28.75 -14.34 10.24
N SER A 43 29.17 -13.09 9.97
CA SER A 43 28.28 -11.94 10.09
C SER A 43 27.19 -12.15 9.04
N GLN A 44 26.06 -12.72 9.44
CA GLN A 44 24.85 -12.62 8.64
C GLN A 44 24.60 -11.13 8.46
N GLU A 45 24.68 -10.69 7.21
CA GLU A 45 24.36 -9.33 6.82
C GLU A 45 22.86 -9.15 7.07
N GLU A 46 22.51 -8.30 8.03
CA GLU A 46 21.14 -8.01 8.41
C GLU A 46 20.45 -7.31 7.24
N THR A 47 19.39 -7.93 6.73
CA THR A 47 18.59 -7.41 5.62
C THR A 47 17.37 -6.71 6.20
N VAL A 48 17.23 -5.40 5.97
CA VAL A 48 16.06 -4.63 6.38
C VAL A 48 15.17 -4.45 5.16
N LEU A 49 13.92 -4.92 5.24
CA LEU A 49 12.90 -4.74 4.21
C LEU A 49 11.98 -3.59 4.61
N THR A 50 11.75 -2.66 3.69
CA THR A 50 10.85 -1.52 3.91
C THR A 50 9.44 -1.83 3.44
N PHE A 51 8.44 -1.56 4.29
CA PHE A 51 7.03 -1.71 3.96
C PHE A 51 6.28 -0.38 4.02
N THR A 52 5.91 0.15 2.86
CA THR A 52 5.16 1.41 2.72
C THR A 52 3.66 1.21 2.51
N TYR A 53 2.85 1.98 3.23
CA TYR A 53 1.39 1.95 3.12
C TYR A 53 0.81 3.32 3.45
N LYS A 54 -0.43 3.55 3.03
CA LYS A 54 -1.17 4.75 3.40
C LYS A 54 -1.67 4.63 4.83
N GLN A 55 -1.34 5.61 5.68
CA GLN A 55 -1.88 5.73 7.02
C GLN A 55 -3.16 6.58 7.01
N SER A 56 -4.30 5.94 7.29
CA SER A 56 -5.63 6.56 7.19
C SER A 56 -6.07 7.25 8.50
N ALA A 57 -5.52 6.85 9.65
CA ALA A 57 -5.83 7.42 10.96
C ALA A 57 -4.70 7.14 11.98
N SER A 58 -4.84 7.63 13.21
CA SER A 58 -3.89 7.35 14.31
C SER A 58 -3.87 5.88 14.76
N ALA A 59 -4.87 5.10 14.38
CA ALA A 59 -4.89 3.64 14.50
C ALA A 59 -5.29 3.11 13.13
N ASP A 60 -4.28 2.72 12.34
CA ASP A 60 -4.53 2.23 10.99
C ASP A 60 -5.01 0.77 11.04
N PRO A 61 -6.09 0.40 10.33
CA PRO A 61 -6.58 -0.97 10.30
C PRO A 61 -5.55 -2.00 9.84
N LEU A 62 -4.62 -1.62 8.94
CA LEU A 62 -3.55 -2.50 8.51
C LEU A 62 -2.58 -2.80 9.65
N GLU A 63 -2.10 -1.76 10.32
CA GLU A 63 -1.18 -1.90 11.46
C GLU A 63 -1.83 -2.74 12.57
N ALA A 64 -3.10 -2.48 12.88
CA ALA A 64 -3.85 -3.23 13.87
C ALA A 64 -3.96 -4.72 13.49
N TRP A 65 -4.25 -5.03 12.23
CA TRP A 65 -4.32 -6.42 11.75
C TRP A 65 -2.95 -7.12 11.78
N LEU A 66 -1.88 -6.44 11.36
CA LEU A 66 -0.51 -6.98 11.40
C LEU A 66 -0.06 -7.29 12.83
N GLU A 67 -0.43 -6.43 13.80
CA GLU A 67 -0.16 -6.62 15.22
C GLU A 67 -1.02 -7.73 15.84
N GLU A 68 -2.35 -7.72 15.60
CA GLU A 68 -3.28 -8.71 16.15
C GLU A 68 -2.97 -10.15 15.71
N GLU A 69 -2.58 -10.33 14.44
CA GLU A 69 -2.21 -11.63 13.87
C GLU A 69 -0.72 -11.95 14.02
N ASN A 70 0.04 -11.06 14.66
CA ASN A 70 1.48 -11.18 14.89
C ASN A 70 2.31 -11.52 13.63
N ILE A 71 1.99 -10.88 12.50
CA ILE A 71 2.51 -11.27 11.18
C ILE A 71 3.99 -10.93 11.03
N ILE A 72 4.40 -9.72 11.45
CA ILE A 72 5.79 -9.27 11.31
C ILE A 72 6.71 -10.11 12.19
N GLU A 73 6.37 -10.34 13.46
CA GLU A 73 7.21 -11.15 14.35
C GLU A 73 7.35 -12.59 13.83
N GLN A 74 6.25 -13.20 13.34
CA GLN A 74 6.32 -14.54 12.74
C GLN A 74 7.26 -14.58 11.53
N PHE A 75 7.19 -13.57 10.65
CA PHE A 75 8.10 -13.48 9.51
C PHE A 75 9.57 -13.36 9.95
N GLU A 76 9.88 -12.49 10.91
CA GLU A 76 11.25 -12.30 11.40
C GLU A 76 11.80 -13.54 12.13
N GLU A 77 10.94 -14.28 12.85
CA GLU A 77 11.31 -15.56 13.47
C GLU A 77 11.59 -16.66 12.42
N GLU A 78 10.80 -16.74 11.35
CA GLU A 78 10.97 -17.70 10.26
C GLU A 78 12.14 -17.34 9.33
N HIS A 79 12.53 -16.06 9.28
CA HIS A 79 13.60 -15.55 8.44
C HIS A 79 14.72 -14.85 9.24
N PRO A 80 15.57 -15.60 9.98
CA PRO A 80 16.62 -15.01 10.80
C PRO A 80 17.59 -14.13 10.01
N GLY A 81 17.72 -12.87 10.44
CA GLY A 81 18.54 -11.86 9.79
C GLY A 81 17.79 -10.98 8.79
N CYS A 82 16.47 -11.17 8.63
CA CYS A 82 15.59 -10.25 7.93
C CYS A 82 14.69 -9.52 8.93
N THR A 83 14.55 -8.20 8.79
CA THR A 83 13.63 -7.38 9.59
C THR A 83 12.73 -6.53 8.70
N ILE A 84 11.54 -6.17 9.19
CA ILE A 84 10.59 -5.30 8.47
C ILE A 84 10.53 -3.92 9.12
N GLU A 85 10.88 -2.88 8.36
CA GLU A 85 10.70 -1.48 8.73
C GLU A 85 9.42 -0.92 8.11
N MET A 86 8.45 -0.60 8.97
CA MET A 86 7.19 0.04 8.56
C MET A 86 7.40 1.53 8.24
N SER A 87 6.99 1.95 7.04
CA SER A 87 7.18 3.31 6.51
C SER A 87 5.84 3.92 6.06
N PRO A 88 4.98 4.33 7.00
CA PRO A 88 3.67 4.88 6.69
C PRO A 88 3.76 6.26 6.02
N ILE A 89 2.87 6.49 5.05
CA ILE A 89 2.64 7.81 4.46
C ILE A 89 1.28 8.32 4.93
N SER A 90 1.29 9.39 5.73
CA SER A 90 0.06 10.05 6.19
C SER A 90 -0.36 11.14 5.20
N SER A 91 -1.30 10.83 4.31
CA SER A 91 -1.80 11.76 3.29
C SER A 91 -3.18 11.36 2.77
N SER A 92 -3.79 12.24 1.95
CA SER A 92 -4.96 11.84 1.14
C SER A 92 -4.56 10.75 0.13
N GLU A 93 -5.53 10.02 -0.44
CA GLU A 93 -5.23 8.95 -1.42
C GLU A 93 -4.46 9.47 -2.65
N GLY A 94 -4.90 10.59 -3.21
CA GLY A 94 -4.24 11.17 -4.40
C GLY A 94 -2.81 11.62 -4.11
N ASP A 95 -2.57 12.13 -2.90
CA ASP A 95 -1.23 12.49 -2.46
C ASP A 95 -0.39 11.24 -2.17
N TYR A 96 -0.99 10.17 -1.65
CA TYR A 96 -0.31 8.90 -1.36
C TYR A 96 0.26 8.29 -2.63
N ALA A 97 -0.56 8.08 -3.66
CA ALA A 97 -0.13 7.55 -4.95
C ALA A 97 0.98 8.42 -5.57
N THR A 98 0.89 9.75 -5.43
CA THR A 98 1.92 10.67 -5.94
C THR A 98 3.25 10.53 -5.19
N LEU A 99 3.21 10.43 -3.86
CA LEU A 99 4.39 10.28 -3.02
C LEU A 99 5.05 8.90 -3.22
N LEU A 100 4.24 7.85 -3.34
CA LEU A 100 4.71 6.50 -3.64
C LEU A 100 5.36 6.44 -5.04
N ALA A 101 4.72 6.99 -6.07
CA ALA A 101 5.33 7.07 -7.41
C ALA A 101 6.66 7.84 -7.42
N LEU A 102 6.78 8.88 -6.58
CA LEU A 102 8.05 9.60 -6.40
C LEU A 102 9.12 8.71 -5.77
N GLN A 103 8.77 7.92 -4.74
CA GLN A 103 9.68 6.96 -4.11
C GLN A 103 10.13 5.88 -5.09
N LEU A 104 9.20 5.30 -5.85
CA LEU A 104 9.46 4.25 -6.86
C LEU A 104 10.35 4.74 -8.02
N SER A 105 10.38 6.04 -8.29
CA SER A 105 11.19 6.61 -9.38
C SER A 105 12.71 6.52 -9.16
N SER A 106 13.16 6.19 -7.94
CA SER A 106 14.58 6.05 -7.59
C SER A 106 14.81 4.79 -6.77
N GLU A 107 15.74 3.95 -7.23
CA GLU A 107 16.12 2.70 -6.56
C GLU A 107 16.53 2.90 -5.09
N SER A 108 17.10 4.05 -4.74
CA SER A 108 17.52 4.35 -3.36
C SER A 108 16.38 4.72 -2.41
N THR A 109 15.19 4.98 -2.92
CA THR A 109 14.01 5.41 -2.14
C THR A 109 12.80 4.50 -2.35
N ALA A 110 12.86 3.62 -3.34
CA ALA A 110 11.79 2.67 -3.62
C ALA A 110 11.65 1.71 -2.43
N PRO A 111 10.44 1.54 -1.88
CA PRO A 111 10.22 0.55 -0.84
C PRO A 111 10.31 -0.87 -1.42
N ASP A 112 10.65 -1.84 -0.57
CA ASP A 112 10.71 -3.25 -0.95
C ASP A 112 9.30 -3.85 -1.11
N ILE A 113 8.40 -3.45 -0.22
CA ILE A 113 6.99 -3.86 -0.18
C ILE A 113 6.15 -2.59 -0.05
N PHE A 114 5.04 -2.52 -0.77
CA PHE A 114 4.08 -1.45 -0.57
C PHE A 114 2.64 -1.85 -0.87
N MET A 115 1.71 -1.11 -0.27
CA MET A 115 0.29 -1.22 -0.58
C MET A 115 -0.14 -0.13 -1.54
N GLU A 116 -0.90 -0.49 -2.57
CA GLU A 116 -1.47 0.46 -3.51
C GLU A 116 -2.80 -0.05 -4.05
N ASP A 117 -3.65 0.85 -4.53
CA ASP A 117 -4.89 0.46 -5.20
C ASP A 117 -4.58 -0.18 -6.57
N THR A 118 -5.22 -1.31 -6.83
CA THR A 118 -5.10 -2.11 -8.05
C THR A 118 -5.30 -1.33 -9.37
N TYR A 119 -5.96 -0.16 -9.37
CA TYR A 119 -6.05 0.64 -10.61
C TYR A 119 -4.70 1.22 -11.05
N MET A 120 -3.72 1.33 -10.13
CA MET A 120 -2.37 1.82 -10.42
C MET A 120 -1.47 0.72 -11.00
N THR A 121 -1.71 -0.55 -10.63
CA THR A 121 -0.86 -1.70 -10.98
C THR A 121 -0.44 -1.76 -12.44
N ALA A 122 -1.37 -1.53 -13.38
CA ALA A 122 -1.06 -1.57 -14.80
C ALA A 122 -0.09 -0.46 -15.25
N THR A 123 -0.17 0.72 -14.64
CA THR A 123 0.69 1.86 -14.92
C THR A 123 2.08 1.67 -14.32
N ASP A 124 2.18 1.17 -13.09
CA ASP A 124 3.47 0.95 -12.43
C ASP A 124 4.22 -0.24 -13.00
N ALA A 125 3.51 -1.30 -13.38
CA ALA A 125 4.07 -2.42 -14.14
C ALA A 125 4.64 -1.95 -15.49
N ALA A 126 3.91 -1.10 -16.23
CA ALA A 126 4.37 -0.54 -17.49
C ALA A 126 5.57 0.42 -17.32
N SER A 127 5.67 1.08 -16.16
CA SER A 127 6.79 1.95 -15.79
C SER A 127 8.02 1.18 -15.31
N GLY A 128 7.89 -0.14 -15.09
CA GLY A 128 8.96 -1.02 -14.64
C GLY A 128 9.24 -0.95 -13.15
N TYR A 129 8.31 -0.40 -12.35
CA TYR A 129 8.46 -0.29 -10.90
C TYR A 129 8.12 -1.59 -10.16
N LEU A 130 7.31 -2.45 -10.78
CA LEU A 130 6.82 -3.68 -10.15
C LEU A 130 7.60 -4.91 -10.64
N ALA A 131 7.97 -5.77 -9.70
CA ALA A 131 8.49 -7.09 -10.01
C ALA A 131 7.37 -8.00 -10.53
N CYS A 132 7.63 -8.76 -11.59
CA CYS A 132 6.70 -9.79 -12.06
C CYS A 132 6.66 -10.94 -11.04
N LEU A 133 5.47 -11.26 -10.54
CA LEU A 133 5.28 -12.25 -9.47
C LEU A 133 4.83 -13.63 -9.97
N ASP A 134 4.58 -13.81 -11.27
CA ASP A 134 4.02 -15.06 -11.82
C ASP A 134 4.78 -16.32 -11.36
N ASP A 135 6.11 -16.32 -11.36
CA ASP A 135 6.90 -17.49 -10.93
C ASP A 135 6.65 -17.84 -9.45
N TYR A 136 6.51 -16.84 -8.58
CA TYR A 136 6.21 -17.04 -7.16
C TYR A 136 4.76 -17.46 -6.94
N LEU A 137 3.81 -16.81 -7.62
CA LEU A 137 2.38 -17.06 -7.46
C LEU A 137 1.95 -18.42 -8.01
N ASN A 138 2.62 -18.91 -9.06
CA ASN A 138 2.36 -20.25 -9.60
C ASN A 138 2.82 -21.38 -8.67
N GLU A 139 3.77 -21.10 -7.77
CA GLU A 139 4.27 -22.05 -6.77
C GLU A 139 3.55 -21.92 -5.42
N TRP A 140 2.86 -20.81 -5.19
CA TRP A 140 2.14 -20.55 -3.95
C TRP A 140 0.72 -21.17 -3.98
N GLU A 141 0.52 -22.24 -3.20
CA GLU A 141 -0.74 -22.99 -3.16
C GLU A 141 -1.96 -22.12 -2.79
N ASP A 142 -1.79 -21.09 -1.95
CA ASP A 142 -2.90 -20.24 -1.53
C ASP A 142 -3.35 -19.26 -2.62
N TRP A 143 -2.59 -19.12 -3.71
CA TRP A 143 -3.01 -18.28 -4.82
C TRP A 143 -4.37 -18.71 -5.37
N ASP A 144 -4.68 -20.02 -5.34
CA ASP A 144 -5.96 -20.55 -5.79
C ASP A 144 -7.17 -20.16 -4.91
N HIS A 145 -6.94 -19.67 -3.68
CA HIS A 145 -8.00 -19.17 -2.81
C HIS A 145 -8.52 -17.78 -3.20
N TYR A 146 -7.79 -17.02 -4.01
CA TYR A 146 -8.22 -15.70 -4.46
C TYR A 146 -9.27 -15.78 -5.59
N LEU A 147 -10.22 -14.83 -5.56
CA LEU A 147 -11.25 -14.69 -6.60
C LEU A 147 -10.64 -14.26 -7.94
N ASP A 148 -11.18 -14.77 -9.06
CA ASP A 148 -10.69 -14.41 -10.40
C ASP A 148 -10.67 -12.90 -10.65
N GLY A 149 -11.66 -12.17 -10.11
CA GLY A 149 -11.74 -10.72 -10.20
C GLY A 149 -10.58 -10.01 -9.51
N THR A 150 -10.18 -10.46 -8.32
CA THR A 150 -9.06 -9.87 -7.57
C THR A 150 -7.72 -10.27 -8.18
N LYS A 151 -7.59 -11.51 -8.67
CA LYS A 151 -6.43 -11.96 -9.46
C LYS A 151 -6.24 -11.14 -10.74
N ALA A 152 -7.33 -10.78 -11.41
CA ALA A 152 -7.28 -9.97 -12.61
C ALA A 152 -6.91 -8.50 -12.31
N ALA A 153 -7.28 -7.98 -11.14
CA ALA A 153 -7.04 -6.59 -10.76
C ALA A 153 -5.54 -6.28 -10.56
N VAL A 154 -4.73 -7.27 -10.16
CA VAL A 154 -3.28 -7.11 -9.96
C VAL A 154 -2.45 -7.36 -11.22
N LYS A 155 -3.08 -7.38 -12.41
CA LYS A 155 -2.40 -7.65 -13.67
C LYS A 155 -1.94 -6.38 -14.38
N GLY A 156 -0.75 -6.48 -14.98
CA GLY A 156 -0.26 -5.51 -15.94
C GLY A 156 -1.00 -5.59 -17.27
N THR A 157 -0.80 -4.60 -18.14
CA THR A 157 -1.34 -4.61 -19.52
C THR A 157 -0.78 -5.76 -20.38
N ASP A 158 0.33 -6.36 -19.96
CA ASP A 158 0.94 -7.54 -20.56
C ASP A 158 0.33 -8.87 -20.06
N GLY A 159 -0.61 -8.82 -19.13
CA GLY A 159 -1.36 -9.97 -18.60
C GLY A 159 -0.67 -10.72 -17.46
N LYS A 160 0.52 -10.27 -17.03
CA LYS A 160 1.26 -10.84 -15.90
C LYS A 160 0.82 -10.25 -14.58
N SER A 161 1.09 -10.95 -13.49
CA SER A 161 0.70 -10.56 -12.14
C SER A 161 1.82 -9.80 -11.44
N TYR A 162 1.49 -8.68 -10.82
CA TYR A 162 2.45 -7.75 -10.21
C TYR A 162 2.14 -7.40 -8.75
N GLY A 163 1.17 -8.09 -8.15
CA GLY A 163 0.81 -7.88 -6.75
C GLY A 163 0.03 -9.06 -6.18
N VAL A 164 -0.14 -9.04 -4.87
CA VAL A 164 -0.99 -9.98 -4.13
C VAL A 164 -2.17 -9.18 -3.56
N PRO A 165 -3.43 -9.55 -3.87
CA PRO A 165 -4.58 -8.86 -3.27
C PRO A 165 -4.58 -9.05 -1.75
N VAL A 166 -4.71 -7.96 -1.00
CA VAL A 166 -4.88 -8.00 0.48
C VAL A 166 -6.35 -7.93 0.85
N SER A 167 -7.10 -7.05 0.17
CA SER A 167 -8.53 -6.88 0.37
C SER A 167 -9.21 -6.46 -0.94
N THR A 168 -10.53 -6.51 -0.96
CA THR A 168 -11.34 -5.97 -2.05
C THR A 168 -12.63 -5.39 -1.48
N ASP A 169 -13.21 -4.43 -2.17
CA ASP A 169 -14.50 -3.86 -1.81
C ASP A 169 -15.46 -3.90 -3.00
N SER A 170 -16.74 -3.75 -2.69
CA SER A 170 -17.78 -3.57 -3.70
C SER A 170 -18.62 -2.35 -3.34
N ARG A 171 -18.99 -1.58 -4.36
CA ARG A 171 -19.84 -0.41 -4.18
C ARG A 171 -21.30 -0.82 -4.25
N GLY A 172 -22.05 -0.49 -3.21
CA GLY A 172 -23.49 -0.73 -3.11
C GLY A 172 -24.27 0.56 -2.82
N ILE A 173 -25.57 0.53 -3.09
CA ILE A 173 -26.48 1.60 -2.67
C ILE A 173 -26.93 1.31 -1.24
N TRP A 174 -26.50 2.17 -0.32
CA TRP A 174 -26.96 2.17 1.06
C TRP A 174 -28.11 3.16 1.21
N TYR A 175 -29.16 2.78 1.93
CA TYR A 175 -30.32 3.63 2.15
C TYR A 175 -30.81 3.60 3.59
N ASN A 176 -31.33 4.74 4.05
CA ASN A 176 -32.01 4.83 5.34
C ASN A 176 -33.46 4.38 5.17
N LYS A 177 -33.80 3.26 5.82
CA LYS A 177 -35.13 2.63 5.74
C LYS A 177 -36.26 3.57 6.14
N GLU A 178 -36.10 4.34 7.21
CA GLU A 178 -37.14 5.24 7.72
C GLU A 178 -37.39 6.42 6.78
N ILE A 179 -36.33 6.97 6.18
CA ILE A 179 -36.41 8.07 5.22
C ILE A 179 -37.16 7.61 3.96
N LEU A 180 -36.86 6.41 3.45
CA LEU A 180 -37.56 5.85 2.29
C LEU A 180 -39.02 5.49 2.59
N GLN A 181 -39.32 4.94 3.77
CA GLN A 181 -40.69 4.65 4.18
C GLN A 181 -41.53 5.93 4.29
N LYS A 182 -40.98 7.01 4.85
CA LYS A 182 -41.63 8.33 4.90
C LYS A 182 -41.89 8.91 3.51
N ALA A 183 -41.03 8.58 2.54
CA ALA A 183 -41.21 8.93 1.13
C ALA A 183 -42.16 7.98 0.36
N GLY A 184 -42.75 6.98 1.04
CA GLY A 184 -43.76 6.08 0.49
C GLY A 184 -43.22 4.82 -0.19
N TYR A 185 -41.96 4.43 0.05
CA TYR A 185 -41.38 3.19 -0.49
C TYR A 185 -41.51 2.01 0.48
N GLU A 186 -41.76 0.82 -0.07
CA GLU A 186 -41.70 -0.45 0.66
C GLU A 186 -40.25 -0.93 0.83
N ILE A 187 -40.00 -1.69 1.90
CA ILE A 187 -38.67 -2.23 2.25
C ILE A 187 -38.73 -3.78 2.20
N PRO A 188 -37.76 -4.47 1.57
CA PRO A 188 -36.52 -3.94 0.99
C PRO A 188 -36.77 -3.17 -0.31
N TRP A 189 -36.19 -1.97 -0.39
CA TRP A 189 -36.18 -1.21 -1.62
C TRP A 189 -35.08 -1.73 -2.54
N GLN A 190 -35.45 -2.12 -3.76
CA GLN A 190 -34.56 -2.73 -4.75
C GLN A 190 -34.72 -2.02 -6.10
N PRO A 191 -34.08 -0.85 -6.29
CA PRO A 191 -34.18 -0.12 -7.54
C PRO A 191 -33.54 -0.93 -8.67
N ALA A 192 -34.22 -1.03 -9.81
CA ALA A 192 -33.72 -1.76 -10.98
C ALA A 192 -32.71 -0.94 -11.80
N ASN A 193 -32.72 0.39 -11.65
CA ASN A 193 -31.91 1.31 -12.43
C ASN A 193 -31.74 2.66 -11.71
N TRP A 194 -30.92 3.54 -12.27
CA TRP A 194 -30.66 4.87 -11.71
C TRP A 194 -31.85 5.82 -11.76
N GLU A 195 -32.80 5.64 -12.69
CA GLU A 195 -33.99 6.48 -12.76
C GLU A 195 -34.83 6.27 -11.49
N GLU A 196 -35.03 5.02 -11.07
CA GLU A 196 -35.74 4.68 -9.82
C GLU A 196 -35.04 5.25 -8.57
N VAL A 197 -33.70 5.28 -8.57
CA VAL A 197 -32.91 5.91 -7.49
C VAL A 197 -33.15 7.41 -7.43
N LEU A 198 -33.15 8.08 -8.59
CA LEU A 198 -33.38 9.52 -8.69
C LEU A 198 -34.84 9.89 -8.36
N GLU A 199 -35.81 9.05 -8.73
CA GLU A 199 -37.21 9.22 -8.34
C GLU A 199 -37.38 9.14 -6.82
N ALA A 200 -36.73 8.18 -6.17
CA ALA A 200 -36.76 8.05 -4.72
C ALA A 200 -36.14 9.28 -4.05
N ALA A 201 -35.01 9.76 -4.58
CA ALA A 201 -34.38 10.98 -4.11
C ALA A 201 -35.27 12.22 -4.25
N GLN A 202 -35.99 12.35 -5.38
CA GLN A 202 -36.93 13.44 -5.59
C GLN A 202 -38.08 13.39 -4.58
N LYS A 203 -38.67 12.21 -4.36
CA LYS A 203 -39.73 12.05 -3.33
C LYS A 203 -39.23 12.34 -1.92
N ILE A 204 -38.00 11.96 -1.58
CA ILE A 204 -37.40 12.33 -0.30
C ILE A 204 -37.31 13.85 -0.19
N LYS A 205 -36.79 14.53 -1.21
CA LYS A 205 -36.68 16.00 -1.21
C LYS A 205 -38.02 16.71 -1.04
N ASP A 206 -39.07 16.19 -1.68
CA ASP A 206 -40.41 16.79 -1.63
C ASP A 206 -41.12 16.54 -0.28
N THR A 207 -40.89 15.38 0.33
CA THR A 207 -41.53 15.00 1.60
C THR A 207 -40.74 15.43 2.84
N GLN A 208 -39.42 15.57 2.70
CA GLN A 208 -38.45 15.76 3.78
C GLN A 208 -37.39 16.78 3.35
N PRO A 209 -37.72 18.09 3.27
CA PRO A 209 -36.86 19.11 2.66
C PRO A 209 -35.52 19.36 3.37
N ASP A 210 -35.41 18.98 4.66
CA ASP A 210 -34.18 19.10 5.44
C ASP A 210 -33.23 17.90 5.28
N VAL A 211 -33.64 16.86 4.54
CA VAL A 211 -32.84 15.65 4.29
C VAL A 211 -32.14 15.78 2.95
N ALA A 212 -30.82 15.56 2.94
CA ALA A 212 -30.07 15.36 1.70
C ALA A 212 -30.47 14.00 1.07
N PRO A 213 -31.11 13.98 -0.11
CA PRO A 213 -31.75 12.76 -0.62
C PRO A 213 -30.77 11.76 -1.23
N ILE A 214 -29.63 12.23 -1.75
CA ILE A 214 -28.51 11.42 -2.21
C ILE A 214 -27.23 12.08 -1.71
N PHE A 215 -26.34 11.27 -1.14
CA PHE A 215 -24.95 11.63 -0.94
C PHE A 215 -24.09 10.69 -1.79
N MET A 216 -23.36 11.26 -2.74
CA MET A 216 -22.36 10.56 -3.54
C MET A 216 -21.17 11.49 -3.71
N SER A 217 -19.98 11.03 -3.33
CA SER A 217 -18.75 11.74 -3.63
C SER A 217 -18.44 11.57 -5.10
N VAL A 218 -18.45 12.66 -5.87
CA VAL A 218 -18.31 12.64 -7.35
C VAL A 218 -17.09 13.39 -7.86
N SER A 219 -16.07 13.65 -7.03
CA SER A 219 -14.81 14.18 -7.56
C SER A 219 -14.03 13.07 -8.28
N SER A 220 -13.26 13.42 -9.31
CA SER A 220 -12.50 12.45 -10.10
C SER A 220 -11.44 11.70 -9.27
N SER A 221 -10.95 12.32 -8.19
CA SER A 221 -10.06 11.70 -7.22
C SER A 221 -10.81 10.99 -6.10
N GLU A 222 -11.92 11.51 -5.56
CA GLU A 222 -12.60 10.92 -4.39
C GLU A 222 -13.76 9.97 -4.70
N GLY A 223 -14.24 9.93 -5.95
CA GLY A 223 -15.25 8.96 -6.38
C GLY A 223 -14.80 7.50 -6.22
N VAL A 224 -13.48 7.29 -6.17
CA VAL A 224 -12.85 6.00 -5.83
C VAL A 224 -12.62 5.87 -4.32
N VAL A 225 -12.23 6.95 -3.65
CA VAL A 225 -11.63 6.98 -2.29
C VAL A 225 -12.65 6.91 -1.14
N LEU A 226 -13.77 7.64 -1.23
CA LEU A 226 -14.65 7.80 -0.07
C LEU A 226 -15.62 6.63 0.17
N CYS A 227 -15.58 5.59 -0.68
CA CYS A 227 -16.30 4.36 -0.37
C CYS A 227 -15.64 3.59 0.79
N GLN A 228 -14.32 3.78 1.01
CA GLN A 228 -13.56 3.12 2.07
C GLN A 228 -13.63 3.90 3.40
N GLU A 229 -13.51 5.22 3.39
CA GLU A 229 -13.43 6.01 4.64
C GLU A 229 -14.78 6.19 5.36
N LYS A 230 -15.92 5.95 4.70
CA LYS A 230 -17.24 6.20 5.31
C LYS A 230 -17.81 5.09 6.18
N VAL A 231 -17.11 3.96 6.31
CA VAL A 231 -17.37 3.02 7.41
C VAL A 231 -16.87 3.60 8.75
N GLN A 232 -15.93 4.55 8.72
CA GLN A 232 -15.31 5.16 9.92
C GLN A 232 -15.92 6.52 10.34
N ILE A 233 -16.86 7.12 9.58
CA ILE A 233 -17.59 8.33 10.04
C ILE A 233 -18.75 7.94 10.97
N LYS A 234 -18.42 7.29 12.09
CA LYS A 234 -19.11 7.54 13.36
C LYS A 234 -18.22 8.53 14.10
N HIS A 235 -18.58 9.83 14.10
CA HIS A 235 -18.25 10.85 15.13
C HIS A 235 -18.27 12.33 14.65
N ALA A 236 -19.03 12.70 13.62
CA ALA A 236 -19.24 14.13 13.34
C ALA A 236 -20.73 14.49 13.18
N PHE A 237 -21.22 15.20 14.20
CA PHE A 237 -22.50 15.91 14.30
C PHE A 237 -23.77 15.11 14.57
N PHE A 238 -23.94 14.70 15.83
CA PHE A 238 -25.26 14.74 16.49
C PHE A 238 -25.11 15.38 17.87
N LYS A 239 -25.39 16.69 17.96
CA LYS A 239 -25.58 17.41 19.22
C LYS A 239 -27.07 17.45 19.55
N VAL A 240 -27.67 16.32 19.91
CA VAL A 240 -28.88 16.27 20.76
C VAL A 240 -28.79 14.99 21.58
N GLY A 241 -28.58 15.15 22.88
CA GLY A 241 -28.32 14.04 23.81
C GLY A 241 -29.54 13.19 24.09
N LEU A 242 -29.34 11.87 24.07
CA LEU A 242 -30.12 10.86 24.80
C LEU A 242 -29.21 9.67 25.14
N PRO A 243 -29.41 8.99 26.29
CA PRO A 243 -28.44 8.07 26.87
C PRO A 243 -28.49 6.65 26.29
N CYS A 244 -27.29 6.12 26.01
CA CYS A 244 -26.80 4.77 26.31
C CYS A 244 -27.85 3.64 26.42
N GLN A 245 -27.87 2.72 25.45
CA GLN A 245 -27.84 1.26 25.68
C GLN A 245 -27.75 0.46 24.36
N SER A 246 -26.74 -0.41 24.32
CA SER A 246 -26.66 -1.66 23.54
C SER A 246 -26.62 -1.60 22.01
N PHE A 247 -25.41 -1.45 21.46
CA PHE A 247 -25.09 -1.91 20.10
C PHE A 247 -24.52 -3.34 20.17
N CYS A 248 -25.30 -4.33 19.72
CA CYS A 248 -24.75 -5.58 19.21
C CYS A 248 -24.51 -5.38 17.70
N PHE A 249 -23.26 -5.49 17.29
CA PHE A 249 -22.84 -5.50 15.90
C PHE A 249 -22.91 -6.94 15.36
N PHE A 250 -23.46 -7.07 14.15
CA PHE A 250 -23.21 -8.14 13.19
C PHE A 250 -23.23 -7.43 11.84
N VAL A 251 -22.07 -7.15 11.26
CA VAL A 251 -21.42 -7.88 10.15
C VAL A 251 -19.94 -7.54 10.26
#